data_AF-A0A916Y590-F1
#
_entry.id   AF-A0A916Y590-F1
#
_cell.length_a   1.000
_cell.length_b   1.000
_cell.length_c   1.000
_cell.angle_alpha   90.00
_cell.angle_beta   90.00
_cell.angle_gamma   90.00
#
_symmetry.space_group_name_H-M   'P 1'
#
loop_
_entity.id
_entity.type
_entity.pdbx_description
1 polymer ?
#
loop_
_entity_poly.entity_id
_entity_poly.type
_entity_poly.pdbx_seq_one_letter_code
_entity_poly.pdbx_strand_id
1 'polypeptide(L)'
;MLAGPLLAPQLLAFPHYGESNGDRVWSVEPIDPAALDAVTKRANALIAKSPIATGDEGRDIFLTDGGWRWTWLSAPSSYGAFALSRPLGEPIVLNRSDLASDLVTNGATQGGERSISAIIAHETAHGMIRSRYGFVKAALAPQWLVEGYADHVAQESSLSDAEYQDMKESGDSHPAMPYYEGRKRVAATLHANGGDVDALFAGD
;
A
#
# COMPACT_ATOMS: atom_id res chain seq x y z
N MET A 1 4.65 22.98 20.67
CA MET A 1 3.57 22.48 19.78
C MET A 1 3.35 21.02 20.15
N LEU A 2 2.16 20.67 20.63
CA LEU A 2 1.81 19.29 20.94
C LEU A 2 1.57 18.56 19.61
N ALA A 3 2.52 17.71 19.20
CA ALA A 3 2.27 16.77 18.12
C ALA A 3 1.19 15.80 18.60
N GLY A 4 -0.03 15.95 18.07
CA GLY A 4 -1.12 15.04 18.39
C GLY A 4 -0.83 13.63 17.84
N PRO A 5 -1.51 12.58 18.34
CA PRO A 5 -1.28 11.21 17.87
C PRO A 5 -1.55 10.98 16.38
N LEU A 6 -2.18 11.94 15.69
CA LEU A 6 -2.28 12.02 14.23
C LEU A 6 -0.92 12.16 13.51
N LEU A 7 0.08 12.72 14.18
CA LEU A 7 1.45 12.95 13.66
C LEU A 7 2.49 12.04 14.32
N ALA A 8 2.09 11.27 15.33
CA ALA A 8 2.95 10.36 16.08
C ALA A 8 2.12 9.15 16.54
N PRO A 9 1.82 8.18 15.65
CA PRO A 9 1.01 7.02 15.97
C PRO A 9 1.56 6.19 17.14
N GLN A 10 2.88 6.24 17.39
CA GLN A 10 3.54 5.66 18.56
C GLN A 10 2.94 6.12 19.90
N LEU A 11 2.26 7.27 19.94
CA LEU A 11 1.55 7.78 21.12
C LEU A 11 0.25 7.01 21.44
N LEU A 12 -0.23 6.13 20.56
CA LEU A 12 -1.44 5.30 20.76
C LEU A 12 -1.14 3.91 21.33
N ALA A 13 0.04 3.74 21.94
CA ALA A 13 0.48 2.52 22.61
C ALA A 13 0.43 1.28 21.69
N PHE A 14 1.48 1.14 20.88
CA PHE A 14 1.89 -0.11 20.25
C PHE A 14 2.94 -0.78 21.15
N PRO A 15 2.58 -1.80 21.96
CA PRO A 15 3.47 -2.38 22.96
C PRO A 15 4.61 -3.21 22.37
N HIS A 16 4.51 -3.58 21.09
CA HIS A 16 5.50 -4.42 20.43
C HIS A 16 6.22 -3.66 19.33
N TYR A 17 7.52 -3.92 19.22
CA TYR A 17 8.41 -3.29 18.27
C TYR A 17 9.36 -4.32 17.67
N GLY A 18 9.64 -4.21 16.38
CA GLY A 18 10.65 -4.97 15.69
C GLY A 18 11.23 -4.18 14.53
N GLU A 19 12.45 -4.53 14.14
CA GLU A 19 13.10 -3.98 12.95
C GLU A 19 13.52 -5.14 12.05
N SER A 20 13.28 -5.01 10.74
CA SER A 20 13.85 -5.93 9.76
C SER A 20 13.95 -5.30 8.39
N ASN A 21 15.01 -5.62 7.64
CA ASN A 21 15.24 -5.17 6.27
C ASN A 21 15.10 -3.64 6.06
N GLY A 22 15.49 -2.84 7.06
CA GLY A 22 15.39 -1.37 7.03
C GLY A 22 14.03 -0.80 7.46
N ASP A 23 13.04 -1.65 7.73
CA ASP A 23 11.73 -1.25 8.27
C ASP A 23 11.67 -1.30 9.77
N ARG A 24 10.96 -0.33 10.34
CA ARG A 24 10.62 -0.26 11.76
C ARG A 24 9.13 -0.54 11.91
N VAL A 25 8.79 -1.56 12.70
CA VAL A 25 7.41 -2.07 12.79
C VAL A 25 6.93 -2.01 14.24
N TRP A 26 5.81 -1.34 14.44
CA TRP A 26 5.08 -1.27 15.70
C TRP A 26 3.80 -2.08 15.59
N SER A 27 3.49 -2.87 16.61
CA SER A 27 2.33 -3.77 16.60
C SER A 27 1.55 -3.75 17.92
N VAL A 28 0.25 -3.98 17.81
CA VAL A 28 -0.65 -4.22 18.94
C VAL A 28 -0.55 -5.64 19.49
N GLU A 29 -0.09 -6.58 18.67
CA GLU A 29 0.17 -7.99 19.02
C GLU A 29 1.68 -8.30 19.01
N PRO A 30 2.14 -9.33 19.75
CA PRO A 30 3.54 -9.77 19.72
C PRO A 30 4.03 -10.02 18.29
N ILE A 31 5.24 -9.56 17.99
CA ILE A 31 5.85 -9.72 16.67
C ILE A 31 6.68 -11.00 16.67
N ASP A 32 6.34 -11.94 15.79
CA ASP A 32 7.22 -13.04 15.42
C ASP A 32 8.34 -12.50 14.50
N PRO A 33 9.61 -12.56 14.90
CA PRO A 33 10.72 -12.07 14.08
C PRO A 33 10.83 -12.74 12.71
N ALA A 34 10.46 -14.03 12.59
CA ALA A 34 10.55 -14.75 11.32
C ALA A 34 9.47 -14.27 10.34
N ALA A 35 8.24 -14.08 10.83
CA ALA A 35 7.15 -13.51 10.05
C ALA A 35 7.46 -12.07 9.62
N LEU A 36 8.00 -11.25 10.54
CA LEU A 36 8.45 -9.89 10.24
C LEU A 36 9.48 -9.86 9.12
N ASP A 37 10.53 -10.69 9.21
CA ASP A 37 11.55 -10.78 8.18
C ASP A 37 10.96 -11.19 6.83
N ALA A 38 10.12 -12.24 6.81
CA ALA A 38 9.51 -12.72 5.58
C ALA A 38 8.68 -11.63 4.86
N VAL A 39 7.83 -10.91 5.61
CA VAL A 39 6.95 -9.86 5.08
C VAL A 39 7.75 -8.67 4.57
N THR A 40 8.67 -8.13 5.38
CA THR A 40 9.49 -6.95 5.00
C THR A 40 10.43 -7.26 3.83
N LYS A 41 11.04 -8.46 3.82
CA LYS A 41 11.86 -8.94 2.70
C LYS A 41 11.05 -9.04 1.41
N ARG A 42 9.82 -9.57 1.47
CA ARG A 42 8.93 -9.65 0.31
C ARG A 42 8.54 -8.28 -0.19
N ALA A 43 8.16 -7.36 0.70
CA ALA A 43 7.84 -5.97 0.34
C ALA A 43 9.01 -5.29 -0.39
N ASN A 44 10.22 -5.40 0.17
CA ASN A 44 11.44 -4.86 -0.44
C ASN A 44 11.75 -5.48 -1.80
N ALA A 45 11.55 -6.79 -1.95
CA ALA A 45 11.73 -7.47 -3.23
C ALA A 45 10.72 -7.02 -4.30
N LEU A 46 9.51 -6.60 -3.92
CA LEU A 46 8.54 -6.00 -4.84
C LEU A 46 8.98 -4.60 -5.27
N ILE A 47 9.37 -3.76 -4.31
CA ILE A 47 9.79 -2.38 -4.55
C ILE A 47 11.06 -2.32 -5.41
N ALA A 48 12.05 -3.17 -5.12
CA ALA A 48 13.31 -3.20 -5.85
C ALA A 48 13.16 -3.53 -7.35
N LYS A 49 12.01 -4.03 -7.78
CA LYS A 49 11.70 -4.25 -9.21
C LYS A 49 11.25 -2.98 -9.93
N SER A 50 10.87 -1.95 -9.19
CA SER A 50 10.48 -0.65 -9.74
C SER A 50 11.71 0.07 -10.32
N PRO A 51 11.68 0.53 -11.58
CA PRO A 51 12.75 1.33 -12.16
C PRO A 51 13.01 2.66 -11.46
N ILE A 52 12.06 3.13 -10.65
CA ILE A 52 12.18 4.40 -9.90
C ILE A 52 12.51 4.20 -8.42
N ALA A 53 12.80 2.95 -8.00
CA ALA A 53 13.30 2.67 -6.67
C ALA A 53 14.71 3.24 -6.48
N THR A 54 14.99 3.70 -5.27
CA THR A 54 16.25 4.31 -4.84
C THR A 54 17.05 3.41 -3.91
N GLY A 55 16.41 2.43 -3.26
CA GLY A 55 17.04 1.44 -2.38
C GLY A 55 17.17 1.88 -0.92
N ASP A 56 16.63 3.05 -0.55
CA ASP A 56 16.60 3.59 0.82
C ASP A 56 15.16 3.87 1.28
N GLU A 57 14.22 2.99 0.92
CA GLU A 57 12.80 3.11 1.26
C GLU A 57 12.46 2.52 2.65
N GLY A 58 13.33 2.67 3.65
CA GLY A 58 13.02 2.23 5.03
C GLY A 58 11.78 2.94 5.57
N ARG A 59 10.86 2.19 6.20
CA ARG A 59 9.53 2.72 6.59
C ARG A 59 9.24 2.57 8.06
N ASP A 60 8.34 3.44 8.52
CA ASP A 60 7.64 3.24 9.77
C ASP A 60 6.29 2.58 9.51
N ILE A 61 6.09 1.38 10.07
CA ILE A 61 4.89 0.58 9.81
C ILE A 61 4.17 0.31 11.14
N PHE A 62 2.86 0.53 11.17
CA PHE A 62 2.02 0.37 12.35
C PHE A 62 0.94 -0.66 12.05
N LEU A 63 1.02 -1.81 12.72
CA LEU A 63 0.10 -2.94 12.59
C LEU A 63 -1.03 -2.81 13.61
N THR A 64 -2.28 -2.78 13.14
CA THR A 64 -3.46 -2.71 14.01
C THR A 64 -4.32 -3.97 13.90
N ASP A 65 -5.32 -4.06 14.77
CA ASP A 65 -6.34 -5.10 14.78
C ASP A 65 -7.66 -4.61 14.12
N GLY A 66 -7.60 -3.47 13.38
CA GLY A 66 -8.76 -2.76 12.82
C GLY A 66 -9.78 -2.24 13.84
N GLY A 67 -9.47 -2.34 15.14
CA GLY A 67 -10.30 -1.87 16.24
C GLY A 67 -10.22 -0.37 16.46
N TRP A 68 -10.36 0.06 17.72
CA TRP A 68 -10.47 1.47 18.06
C TRP A 68 -9.25 2.31 17.63
N ARG A 69 -8.05 1.73 17.58
CA ARG A 69 -6.83 2.42 17.11
C ARG A 69 -6.94 2.77 15.64
N TRP A 70 -7.38 1.83 14.80
CA TRP A 70 -7.69 2.09 13.40
C TRP A 70 -8.76 3.16 13.27
N THR A 71 -9.88 3.02 13.99
CA THR A 71 -10.98 4.01 13.94
C THR A 71 -10.52 5.41 14.33
N TRP A 72 -9.60 5.53 15.28
CA TRP A 72 -9.09 6.83 15.73
C TRP A 72 -8.08 7.44 14.75
N LEU A 73 -7.24 6.60 14.11
CA LEU A 73 -6.24 7.02 13.12
C LEU A 73 -6.84 7.31 11.73
N SER A 74 -7.94 6.64 11.40
CA SER A 74 -8.67 6.80 10.14
C SER A 74 -9.72 7.92 10.24
N ALA A 75 -9.92 8.63 9.13
CA ALA A 75 -11.11 9.47 8.98
C ALA A 75 -12.32 8.57 8.68
N PRO A 76 -13.57 8.98 8.97
CA PRO A 76 -14.76 8.19 8.67
C PRO A 76 -14.87 7.72 7.21
N SER A 77 -14.36 8.52 6.26
CA SER A 77 -14.31 8.17 4.84
C SER A 77 -13.30 7.07 4.49
N SER A 78 -12.47 6.63 5.43
CA SER A 78 -11.38 5.68 5.22
C SER A 78 -11.52 4.40 6.05
N TYR A 79 -12.66 4.16 6.71
CA TYR A 79 -12.85 2.96 7.53
C TYR A 79 -12.71 1.64 6.75
N GLY A 80 -13.04 1.66 5.45
CA GLY A 80 -12.87 0.52 4.54
C GLY A 80 -11.51 0.47 3.83
N ALA A 81 -10.54 1.31 4.18
CA ALA A 81 -9.19 1.25 3.62
C ALA A 81 -8.37 0.11 4.24
N PHE A 82 -7.41 -0.43 3.48
CA PHE A 82 -6.43 -1.38 3.98
C PHE A 82 -5.31 -0.71 4.78
N ALA A 83 -4.92 0.49 4.35
CA ALA A 83 -3.86 1.25 4.96
C ALA A 83 -4.12 2.76 4.88
N LEU A 84 -3.35 3.50 5.67
CA LEU A 84 -3.22 4.95 5.59
C LEU A 84 -1.74 5.29 5.48
N SER A 85 -1.38 6.08 4.48
CA SER A 85 -0.12 6.79 4.41
C SER A 85 -0.37 8.29 4.52
N ARG A 86 0.59 9.03 5.10
CA ARG A 86 0.53 10.50 5.20
C ARG A 86 1.65 11.10 4.34
N PRO A 87 1.39 12.17 3.54
CA PRO A 87 2.36 12.70 2.58
C PRO A 87 3.70 13.21 3.14
N LEU A 88 3.84 13.32 4.46
CA LEU A 88 5.04 13.84 5.15
C LEU A 88 5.46 12.83 6.23
N GLY A 89 6.64 12.23 6.06
CA GLY A 89 7.22 11.23 6.97
C GLY A 89 6.72 9.79 6.75
N GLU A 90 5.68 9.61 5.93
CA GLU A 90 5.07 8.37 5.41
C GLU A 90 5.05 7.15 6.35
N PRO A 91 4.61 7.28 7.62
CA PRO A 91 4.24 6.10 8.37
C PRO A 91 3.07 5.39 7.67
N ILE A 92 3.18 4.08 7.51
CA ILE A 92 2.15 3.21 6.95
C ILE A 92 1.39 2.61 8.12
N VAL A 93 0.11 2.97 8.27
CA VAL A 93 -0.77 2.35 9.27
C VAL A 93 -1.65 1.33 8.57
N LEU A 94 -1.56 0.07 8.96
CA LEU A 94 -2.38 -1.01 8.43
C LEU A 94 -3.64 -1.21 9.28
N ASN A 95 -4.73 -1.61 8.63
CA ASN A 95 -6.00 -1.96 9.26
C ASN A 95 -5.87 -3.30 10.02
N ARG A 96 -6.75 -4.29 9.81
CA ARG A 96 -6.68 -5.60 10.49
C ARG A 96 -5.54 -6.43 9.91
N SER A 97 -4.34 -6.28 10.46
CA SER A 97 -3.15 -6.97 9.98
C SER A 97 -2.84 -8.23 10.78
N ASP A 98 -2.59 -9.32 10.08
CA ASP A 98 -2.02 -10.57 10.59
C ASP A 98 -0.66 -10.79 9.92
N LEU A 99 0.40 -10.57 10.70
CA LEU A 99 1.77 -10.68 10.23
C LEU A 99 2.15 -12.12 9.87
N ALA A 100 1.63 -13.11 10.60
CA ALA A 100 1.97 -14.52 10.39
C ALA A 100 1.46 -15.03 9.05
N SER A 101 0.31 -14.52 8.62
CA SER A 101 -0.34 -14.88 7.36
C SER A 101 0.00 -13.93 6.19
N ASP A 102 0.83 -12.90 6.41
CA ASP A 102 1.06 -11.79 5.48
C ASP A 102 -0.27 -11.23 4.93
N LEU A 103 -1.23 -10.92 5.82
CA LEU A 103 -2.61 -10.60 5.46
C LEU A 103 -3.08 -9.31 6.12
N VAL A 104 -3.78 -8.47 5.37
CA VAL A 104 -4.58 -7.37 5.91
C VAL A 104 -6.00 -7.43 5.36
N THR A 105 -6.99 -7.18 6.22
CA THR A 105 -8.40 -7.16 5.82
C THR A 105 -9.09 -5.83 6.12
N ASN A 106 -9.96 -5.39 5.22
CA ASN A 106 -10.78 -4.20 5.41
C ASN A 106 -12.24 -4.52 5.82
N GLY A 107 -12.64 -5.79 5.77
CA GLY A 107 -13.97 -6.28 6.17
C GLY A 107 -14.99 -6.34 5.03
N ALA A 108 -14.60 -6.03 3.80
CA ALA A 108 -15.44 -6.26 2.62
C ALA A 108 -15.48 -7.76 2.26
N THR A 109 -16.62 -8.23 1.79
CA THR A 109 -16.80 -9.65 1.40
C THR A 109 -16.05 -10.03 0.13
N GLN A 110 -15.88 -9.08 -0.80
CA GLN A 110 -15.15 -9.26 -2.06
C GLN A 110 -14.06 -8.20 -2.15
N GLY A 111 -12.87 -8.63 -2.56
CA GLY A 111 -11.68 -7.79 -2.58
C GLY A 111 -11.34 -7.09 -1.26
N GLY A 112 -11.71 -7.71 -0.14
CA GLY A 112 -11.51 -7.20 1.22
C GLY A 112 -10.26 -7.73 1.90
N GLU A 113 -9.40 -8.42 1.16
CA GLU A 113 -8.16 -9.04 1.62
C GLU A 113 -7.00 -8.64 0.69
N ARG A 114 -5.85 -8.31 1.28
CA ARG A 114 -4.59 -8.05 0.57
C ARG A 114 -3.41 -8.51 1.39
N SER A 115 -2.26 -8.75 0.77
CA SER A 115 -1.05 -9.04 1.51
C SER A 115 -0.47 -7.79 2.18
N ILE A 116 0.08 -7.94 3.41
CA ILE A 116 0.77 -6.83 4.09
C ILE A 116 1.95 -6.36 3.24
N SER A 117 2.74 -7.30 2.73
CA SER A 117 3.90 -7.03 1.88
C SER A 117 3.54 -6.25 0.60
N ALA A 118 2.39 -6.57 -0.01
CA ALA A 118 1.90 -5.88 -1.19
C ALA A 118 1.39 -4.47 -0.88
N ILE A 119 0.69 -4.29 0.24
CA ILE A 119 0.26 -2.96 0.70
C ILE A 119 1.47 -2.07 1.01
N ILE A 120 2.48 -2.60 1.71
CA ILE A 120 3.72 -1.86 1.97
C ILE A 120 4.35 -1.40 0.64
N ALA A 121 4.44 -2.29 -0.35
CA ALA A 121 4.96 -1.95 -1.68
C ALA A 121 4.11 -0.90 -2.40
N HIS A 122 2.78 -1.00 -2.32
CA HIS A 122 1.84 -0.03 -2.88
C HIS A 122 2.02 1.36 -2.27
N GLU A 123 2.00 1.47 -0.94
CA GLU A 123 2.17 2.76 -0.26
C GLU A 123 3.56 3.36 -0.51
N THR A 124 4.60 2.52 -0.56
CA THR A 124 5.95 2.96 -0.91
C THR A 124 6.01 3.52 -2.34
N ALA A 125 5.27 2.93 -3.28
CA ALA A 125 5.23 3.42 -4.66
C ALA A 125 4.64 4.82 -4.77
N HIS A 126 3.64 5.17 -3.96
CA HIS A 126 3.15 6.54 -3.87
C HIS A 126 4.27 7.51 -3.43
N GLY A 127 5.09 7.11 -2.45
CA GLY A 127 6.27 7.87 -2.01
C GLY A 127 7.30 8.04 -3.12
N MET A 128 7.61 6.96 -3.85
CA MET A 128 8.53 6.99 -5.00
C MET A 128 8.04 7.94 -6.10
N ILE A 129 6.75 7.91 -6.44
CA ILE A 129 6.13 8.83 -7.41
C ILE A 129 6.31 10.29 -6.96
N ARG A 130 6.00 10.58 -5.69
CA ARG A 130 6.15 11.94 -5.13
C ARG A 130 7.61 12.40 -5.13
N SER A 131 8.53 11.52 -4.75
CA SER A 131 9.96 11.80 -4.73
C SER A 131 10.49 12.11 -6.13
N ARG A 132 10.13 11.29 -7.13
CA ARG A 132 10.65 11.44 -8.50
C ARG A 132 10.00 12.57 -9.28
N TYR A 133 8.70 12.79 -9.14
CA TYR A 133 7.93 13.72 -9.98
C TYR A 133 7.48 14.99 -9.26
N GLY A 134 7.63 15.04 -7.93
CA GLY A 134 7.16 16.11 -7.08
C GLY A 134 5.67 15.99 -6.73
N PHE A 135 5.29 16.53 -5.58
CA PHE A 135 3.93 16.47 -5.03
C PHE A 135 2.85 17.00 -5.98
N VAL A 136 3.12 18.10 -6.69
CA VAL A 136 2.14 18.72 -7.59
C VAL A 136 1.83 17.80 -8.78
N LYS A 137 2.86 17.24 -9.42
CA LYS A 137 2.67 16.34 -10.55
C LYS A 137 2.01 15.04 -10.11
N ALA A 138 2.40 14.50 -8.96
CA ALA A 138 1.76 13.31 -8.39
C ALA A 138 0.27 13.53 -8.09
N ALA A 139 -0.11 14.70 -7.55
CA ALA A 139 -1.50 15.02 -7.21
C ALA A 139 -2.39 15.31 -8.44
N LEU A 140 -1.81 15.81 -9.54
CA LEU A 140 -2.53 16.10 -10.78
C LEU A 140 -2.56 14.92 -11.76
N ALA A 141 -1.76 13.89 -11.52
CA ALA A 141 -1.73 12.70 -12.36
C ALA A 141 -3.08 11.96 -12.30
N PRO A 142 -3.53 11.35 -13.41
CA PRO A 142 -4.76 10.56 -13.43
C PRO A 142 -4.72 9.43 -12.38
N GLN A 143 -5.84 9.21 -11.69
CA GLN A 143 -5.91 8.19 -10.63
C GLN A 143 -5.52 6.79 -11.14
N TRP A 144 -5.96 6.40 -12.35
CA TRP A 144 -5.61 5.09 -12.94
C TRP A 144 -4.10 4.89 -13.06
N LEU A 145 -3.34 5.96 -13.25
CA LEU A 145 -1.90 5.93 -13.43
C LEU A 145 -1.20 5.78 -12.08
N VAL A 146 -1.56 6.62 -11.10
CA VAL A 146 -0.93 6.62 -9.77
C VAL A 146 -1.25 5.33 -9.03
N GLU A 147 -2.54 5.00 -8.88
CA GLU A 147 -2.98 3.79 -8.21
C GLU A 147 -2.60 2.54 -8.98
N GLY A 148 -2.72 2.57 -10.32
CA GLY A 148 -2.35 1.45 -11.17
C GLY A 148 -0.85 1.16 -11.15
N TYR A 149 0.00 2.18 -11.04
CA TYR A 149 1.44 1.99 -10.88
C TYR A 149 1.78 1.44 -9.50
N ALA A 150 1.13 1.94 -8.45
CA ALA A 150 1.32 1.41 -7.10
C ALA A 150 0.92 -0.08 -7.00
N ASP A 151 -0.23 -0.47 -7.56
CA ASP A 151 -0.64 -1.88 -7.67
C ASP A 151 0.24 -2.71 -8.63
N HIS A 152 0.82 -2.07 -9.65
CA HIS A 152 1.80 -2.73 -10.51
C HIS A 152 3.07 -3.06 -9.73
N VAL A 153 3.63 -2.12 -8.96
CA VAL A 153 4.79 -2.38 -8.09
C VAL A 153 4.46 -3.46 -7.06
N ALA A 154 3.28 -3.38 -6.43
CA ALA A 154 2.82 -4.36 -5.46
C ALA A 154 2.56 -5.77 -6.05
N GLN A 155 2.42 -5.88 -7.38
CA GLN A 155 2.03 -7.10 -8.08
C GLN A 155 0.69 -7.70 -7.60
N GLU A 156 -0.18 -6.84 -7.07
CA GLU A 156 -1.45 -7.23 -6.46
C GLU A 156 -2.43 -6.07 -6.59
N SER A 157 -3.72 -6.40 -6.70
CA SER A 157 -4.83 -5.46 -6.60
C SER A 157 -5.85 -6.00 -5.61
N SER A 158 -6.79 -5.17 -5.16
CA SER A 158 -7.83 -5.63 -4.24
C SER A 158 -8.72 -6.72 -4.85
N LEU A 159 -8.89 -6.78 -6.18
CA LEU A 159 -9.59 -7.88 -6.85
C LEU A 159 -8.60 -8.87 -7.45
N SER A 160 -8.89 -10.15 -7.29
CA SER A 160 -8.29 -11.21 -8.09
C SER A 160 -8.79 -11.15 -9.55
N ASP A 161 -8.03 -11.78 -10.47
CA ASP A 161 -8.45 -11.89 -11.88
C ASP A 161 -9.83 -12.58 -11.99
N ALA A 162 -10.13 -13.57 -11.12
CA ALA A 162 -11.41 -14.29 -11.09
C ALA A 162 -12.56 -13.40 -10.60
N GLU A 163 -12.42 -12.74 -9.45
CA GLU A 163 -13.45 -11.81 -8.93
C GLU A 163 -13.75 -10.69 -9.94
N TYR A 164 -12.72 -10.16 -10.59
CA TYR A 164 -12.92 -9.13 -11.61
C TYR A 164 -13.67 -9.67 -12.84
N GLN A 165 -13.37 -10.88 -13.33
CA GLN A 165 -14.14 -11.47 -14.44
C GLN A 165 -15.59 -11.73 -14.03
N ASP A 166 -15.81 -12.31 -12.85
CA ASP A 166 -17.16 -12.59 -12.35
C ASP A 166 -18.01 -11.32 -12.27
N MET A 167 -17.45 -10.23 -11.70
CA MET A 167 -18.11 -8.92 -11.65
C MET A 167 -18.37 -8.33 -13.04
N LYS A 168 -17.43 -8.50 -13.97
CA LYS A 168 -17.58 -8.00 -15.33
C LYS A 168 -18.66 -8.76 -16.11
N GLU A 169 -18.75 -10.07 -15.92
CA GLU A 169 -19.77 -10.93 -16.54
C GLU A 169 -21.16 -10.72 -15.96
N SER A 170 -21.26 -10.47 -14.65
CA SER A 170 -22.53 -10.14 -13.98
C SER A 170 -23.02 -8.72 -14.31
N GLY A 171 -22.15 -7.85 -14.83
CA GLY A 171 -22.44 -6.44 -15.06
C GLY A 171 -22.45 -5.61 -13.77
N ASP A 172 -21.86 -6.14 -12.70
CA ASP A 172 -21.73 -5.45 -11.42
C ASP A 172 -20.67 -4.34 -11.52
N SER A 173 -20.92 -3.23 -10.82
CA SER A 173 -19.93 -2.17 -10.63
C SER A 173 -19.37 -2.23 -9.22
N HIS A 174 -18.05 -2.35 -9.09
CA HIS A 174 -17.38 -2.37 -7.78
C HIS A 174 -16.28 -1.30 -7.68
N PRO A 175 -16.13 -0.60 -6.54
CA PRO A 175 -15.11 0.45 -6.38
C PRO A 175 -13.66 -0.01 -6.60
N ALA A 176 -13.38 -1.31 -6.49
CA ALA A 176 -12.06 -1.87 -6.71
C ALA A 176 -11.75 -2.19 -8.20
N MET A 177 -12.76 -2.19 -9.09
CA MET A 177 -12.53 -2.48 -10.52
C MET A 177 -11.57 -1.47 -11.18
N PRO A 178 -11.70 -0.14 -10.97
CA PRO A 178 -10.76 0.82 -11.55
C PRO A 178 -9.30 0.62 -11.13
N TYR A 179 -9.05 0.11 -9.92
CA TYR A 179 -7.70 -0.21 -9.43
C TYR A 179 -7.11 -1.39 -10.20
N TYR A 180 -7.88 -2.47 -10.33
CA TYR A 180 -7.51 -3.63 -11.13
C TYR A 180 -7.23 -3.25 -12.58
N GLU A 181 -8.15 -2.51 -13.22
CA GLU A 181 -8.01 -2.04 -14.60
C GLU A 181 -6.78 -1.13 -14.77
N GLY A 182 -6.56 -0.20 -13.84
CA GLY A 182 -5.40 0.67 -13.80
C GLY A 182 -4.10 -0.12 -13.76
N ARG A 183 -3.99 -1.13 -12.89
CA ARG A 183 -2.83 -2.02 -12.81
C ARG A 183 -2.57 -2.74 -14.14
N LYS A 184 -3.61 -3.32 -14.76
CA LYS A 184 -3.46 -4.02 -16.05
C LYS A 184 -3.06 -3.05 -17.16
N ARG A 185 -3.61 -1.83 -17.17
CA ARG A 185 -3.26 -0.78 -18.14
C ARG A 185 -1.80 -0.35 -17.98
N VAL A 186 -1.35 -0.05 -16.77
CA VAL A 186 0.06 0.30 -16.50
C VAL A 186 1.00 -0.82 -16.92
N ALA A 187 0.69 -2.07 -16.56
CA ALA A 187 1.51 -3.22 -16.96
C ALA A 187 1.64 -3.34 -18.48
N ALA A 188 0.54 -3.16 -19.22
CA ALA A 188 0.55 -3.19 -20.67
C ALA A 188 1.35 -2.03 -21.28
N THR A 189 1.19 -0.81 -20.76
CA THR A 189 1.95 0.36 -21.24
C THR A 189 3.45 0.21 -20.97
N LEU A 190 3.84 -0.24 -19.78
CA LEU A 190 5.25 -0.50 -19.45
C LEU A 190 5.83 -1.60 -20.33
N HIS A 191 5.07 -2.67 -20.60
CA HIS A 191 5.52 -3.70 -21.52
C HIS A 191 5.75 -3.14 -22.94
N ALA A 192 4.84 -2.28 -23.43
CA ALA A 192 4.93 -1.69 -24.75
C ALA A 192 6.06 -0.65 -24.91
N ASN A 193 6.38 0.09 -23.85
CA ASN A 193 7.39 1.14 -23.87
C ASN A 193 8.78 0.71 -23.35
N GLY A 194 8.98 -0.60 -23.12
CA GLY A 194 10.26 -1.14 -22.66
C GLY A 194 10.56 -0.95 -21.17
N GLY A 195 9.54 -0.66 -20.36
CA GLY A 195 9.64 -0.44 -18.92
C GLY A 195 9.97 0.99 -18.53
N ASP A 196 9.79 1.95 -19.44
CA ASP A 196 10.08 3.36 -19.20
C ASP A 196 8.95 4.01 -18.36
N VAL A 197 9.21 4.15 -17.06
CA VAL A 197 8.29 4.78 -16.12
C VAL A 197 8.20 6.28 -16.35
N ASP A 198 9.29 6.93 -16.79
CA ASP A 198 9.26 8.38 -17.03
C ASP A 198 8.41 8.70 -18.25
N ALA A 199 8.48 7.90 -19.31
CA ALA A 199 7.57 8.00 -20.46
C ALA A 199 6.11 7.74 -20.05
N LEU A 200 5.86 6.75 -19.19
CA LEU A 200 4.52 6.49 -18.65
C LEU A 200 3.94 7.70 -17.90
N PHE A 201 4.75 8.40 -17.10
CA PHE A 201 4.35 9.58 -16.32
C PHE A 201 4.53 10.92 -17.04
N ALA A 202 5.10 10.94 -18.24
CA ALA A 202 5.14 12.12 -19.08
C ALA A 202 3.76 12.42 -19.70
N GLY A 203 2.99 11.36 -19.98
CA GLY A 203 1.79 11.45 -20.80
C GLY A 203 2.12 11.75 -22.27
N ASP A 204 1.23 11.35 -23.18
CA ASP A 204 1.18 11.97 -24.51
C ASP A 204 0.57 13.38 -24.42
#